data_AF-A0A1B6HZI4-F1
#
_entry.id   AF-A0A1B6HZI4-F1
#
_cell.length_a   1.000
_cell.length_b   1.000
_cell.length_c   1.000
_cell.angle_alpha   90.00
_cell.angle_beta   90.00
_cell.angle_gamma   90.00
#
_symmetry.space_group_name_H-M   'P 1'
#
loop_
_entity.id
_entity.type
_entity.pdbx_description
1 polymer ?
#
loop_
_entity_poly.entity_id
_entity_poly.type
_entity_poly.pdbx_seq_one_letter_code
_entity_poly.pdbx_strand_id
1 'polypeptide(L)'
;MTKLMEDSKYSESEDESSSLKQFEATDLSFDTVPDSPSLKSKVHEIESLLSKNPTPPLQTLRKFALSEGGLVCDELRRRIWPRLLSLDPGDAEPPPDHASLLAHPEYQQVVLDVNRSLKRFPPGIPYSRRVALQDQLTILILR
;
A
#
# COMPACT_ATOMS: atom_id res chain seq x y z
N MET A 1 20.83 51.70 -34.76
CA MET A 1 21.94 50.79 -34.35
C MET A 1 21.71 50.50 -32.88
N THR A 2 21.29 49.35 -32.38
CA THR A 2 21.38 47.91 -32.73
C THR A 2 20.22 47.24 -31.97
N LYS A 3 19.20 46.65 -32.61
CA LYS A 3 19.08 45.24 -33.03
C LYS A 3 19.37 44.18 -31.92
N LEU A 4 18.27 43.54 -31.49
CA LEU A 4 18.03 42.12 -31.14
C LEU A 4 18.64 41.48 -29.88
N MET A 5 17.71 40.99 -29.06
CA MET A 5 17.63 39.69 -28.34
C MET A 5 16.24 39.73 -27.67
N GLU A 6 15.13 39.29 -28.29
CA GLU A 6 14.72 37.89 -28.49
C GLU A 6 15.18 36.99 -27.33
N ASP A 7 14.29 36.70 -26.38
CA ASP A 7 13.70 35.36 -26.32
C ASP A 7 12.48 35.26 -25.38
N SER A 8 11.41 34.71 -25.97
CA SER A 8 10.41 33.82 -25.36
C SER A 8 9.40 34.40 -24.36
N LYS A 9 8.44 35.16 -24.90
CA LYS A 9 7.03 34.97 -24.55
C LYS A 9 6.54 33.75 -25.31
N TYR A 10 6.30 32.63 -24.62
CA TYR A 10 5.50 31.53 -25.14
C TYR A 10 4.28 31.36 -24.24
N SER A 11 3.17 31.93 -24.69
CA SER A 11 1.82 31.58 -24.26
C SER A 11 1.15 30.88 -25.43
N GLU A 12 0.87 29.59 -25.28
CA GLU A 12 -0.07 28.75 -26.03
C GLU A 12 0.21 27.32 -25.51
N SER A 13 -0.73 26.53 -25.04
CA SER A 13 -2.09 26.34 -25.53
C SER A 13 -2.87 25.54 -24.47
N GLU A 14 -4.06 26.03 -24.16
CA GLU A 14 -5.11 25.27 -23.49
C GLU A 14 -5.71 24.29 -24.51
N ASP A 15 -5.06 23.17 -24.83
CA ASP A 15 -5.67 22.19 -25.77
C ASP A 15 -5.07 20.77 -25.68
N GLU A 16 -4.76 20.28 -24.49
CA GLU A 16 -4.56 18.83 -24.23
C GLU A 16 -5.53 18.35 -23.13
N SER A 17 -6.76 18.87 -23.17
CA SER A 17 -7.86 18.50 -22.27
C SER A 17 -8.74 17.36 -22.81
N SER A 18 -8.47 16.78 -23.98
CA SER A 18 -9.52 16.00 -24.66
C SER A 18 -9.39 14.47 -24.60
N SER A 19 -8.28 13.90 -24.12
CA SER A 19 -8.11 12.43 -24.07
C SER A 19 -7.90 11.80 -22.68
N LEU A 20 -8.00 12.58 -21.60
CA LEU A 20 -8.04 12.06 -20.21
C LEU A 20 -9.48 11.86 -19.71
N LYS A 21 -10.37 11.36 -20.58
CA LYS A 21 -11.62 10.74 -20.14
C LYS A 21 -11.40 9.25 -20.00
N GLN A 22 -10.80 8.80 -18.89
CA GLN A 22 -10.97 7.43 -18.42
C GLN A 22 -10.39 7.23 -17.02
N PHE A 23 -11.24 6.66 -16.15
CA PHE A 23 -11.02 6.29 -14.76
C PHE A 23 -11.09 7.43 -13.74
N GLU A 24 -12.32 7.89 -13.46
CA GLU A 24 -12.63 8.31 -12.09
C GLU A 24 -12.16 7.19 -11.16
N ALA A 25 -11.19 7.52 -10.32
CA ALA A 25 -10.63 6.63 -9.32
C ALA A 25 -11.74 6.24 -8.33
N THR A 26 -12.44 5.14 -8.62
CA THR A 26 -13.14 4.39 -7.56
C THR A 26 -12.07 4.05 -6.54
N ASP A 27 -12.19 4.61 -5.33
CA ASP A 27 -11.29 4.37 -4.21
C ASP A 27 -11.11 2.85 -4.09
N LEU A 28 -9.93 2.35 -4.44
CA LEU A 28 -9.65 0.92 -4.44
C LEU A 28 -9.68 0.45 -2.99
N SER A 29 -10.85 -0.03 -2.55
CA SER A 29 -11.03 -0.54 -1.19
C SER A 29 -10.61 -2.01 -1.15
N PHE A 30 -9.41 -2.26 -0.61
CA PHE A 30 -8.91 -3.61 -0.36
C PHE A 30 -9.50 -4.24 0.91
N ASP A 31 -10.27 -3.46 1.68
CA ASP A 31 -11.00 -3.93 2.85
C ASP A 31 -12.29 -4.68 2.46
N THR A 32 -12.82 -4.49 1.25
CA THR A 32 -14.06 -5.16 0.84
C THR A 32 -13.84 -6.63 0.50
N VAL A 33 -14.67 -7.50 1.08
CA VAL A 33 -14.72 -8.93 0.73
C VAL A 33 -15.26 -9.06 -0.70
N PRO A 34 -14.61 -9.84 -1.58
CA PRO A 34 -15.11 -10.06 -2.93
C PRO A 34 -16.53 -10.64 -2.93
N ASP A 35 -17.32 -10.29 -3.95
CA ASP A 35 -18.76 -10.64 -3.97
C ASP A 35 -19.08 -12.11 -4.17
N SER A 36 -18.09 -12.95 -4.44
CA SER A 36 -18.29 -14.39 -4.62
C SER A 36 -18.85 -15.03 -3.34
N PRO A 37 -19.93 -15.83 -3.44
CA PRO A 37 -20.55 -16.47 -2.27
C PRO A 37 -19.59 -17.45 -1.55
N SER A 38 -18.69 -18.10 -2.29
CA SER A 38 -17.67 -18.99 -1.73
C SER A 38 -16.69 -18.26 -0.80
N LEU A 39 -16.18 -17.08 -1.20
CA LEU A 39 -15.25 -16.31 -0.38
C LEU A 39 -15.93 -15.67 0.83
N LYS A 40 -17.20 -15.24 0.72
CA LYS A 40 -17.98 -14.74 1.86
C LYS A 40 -18.17 -15.80 2.94
N SER A 41 -18.52 -17.03 2.55
CA SER A 41 -18.61 -18.16 3.48
C SER A 41 -17.27 -18.47 4.15
N LYS A 42 -16.17 -18.41 3.39
CA LYS A 42 -14.81 -18.61 3.92
C LYS A 42 -14.41 -17.55 4.94
N VAL A 43 -14.73 -16.28 4.69
CA VAL A 43 -14.50 -15.18 5.66
C VAL A 43 -15.23 -15.49 6.97
N HIS A 44 -16.50 -15.88 6.89
CA HIS A 44 -17.29 -16.19 8.09
C HIS A 44 -16.74 -17.40 8.86
N GLU A 45 -16.24 -18.41 8.16
CA GLU A 45 -15.57 -19.57 8.78
C GLU A 45 -14.30 -19.16 9.53
N ILE A 46 -13.46 -18.34 8.91
CA ILE A 46 -12.22 -17.84 9.52
C ILE A 46 -12.55 -16.95 10.73
N GLU A 47 -13.54 -16.07 10.62
CA GLU A 47 -13.99 -15.21 11.72
C GLU A 47 -14.59 -16.03 12.87
N SER A 48 -15.42 -17.03 12.58
CA SER A 48 -15.96 -17.92 13.60
C SER A 48 -14.85 -18.70 14.30
N LEU A 49 -13.77 -19.04 13.61
CA LEU A 49 -12.64 -19.74 14.21
C LEU A 49 -11.83 -18.81 15.10
N LEU A 50 -11.58 -17.58 14.66
CA LEU A 50 -10.86 -16.56 15.44
C LEU A 50 -11.65 -16.13 16.70
N SER A 51 -12.99 -16.13 16.65
CA SER A 51 -13.82 -15.80 17.81
C SER A 51 -13.87 -16.93 18.84
N LYS A 52 -13.89 -18.20 18.40
CA LYS A 52 -13.89 -19.37 19.28
C LYS A 52 -12.53 -19.65 19.89
N ASN A 53 -11.47 -19.47 19.13
CA ASN A 53 -10.09 -19.72 19.55
C ASN A 53 -9.25 -18.48 19.29
N PRO A 54 -8.94 -17.68 20.33
CA PRO A 54 -8.16 -16.46 20.17
C PRO A 54 -6.73 -16.75 19.70
N THR A 55 -6.21 -17.96 19.88
CA THR A 55 -4.89 -18.44 19.41
C THR A 55 -5.05 -19.77 18.68
N PRO A 56 -5.56 -19.77 17.44
CA PRO A 56 -5.77 -21.01 16.71
C PRO A 56 -4.43 -21.65 16.30
N PRO A 57 -4.37 -22.99 16.16
CA PRO A 57 -3.16 -23.68 15.74
C PRO A 57 -2.62 -23.19 14.40
N LEU A 58 -1.30 -23.03 14.30
CA LEU A 58 -0.61 -22.55 13.10
C LEU A 58 -0.95 -23.37 11.85
N GLN A 59 -1.11 -24.69 12.00
CA GLN A 59 -1.47 -25.59 10.89
C GLN A 59 -2.83 -25.24 10.29
N THR A 60 -3.79 -24.85 11.12
CA THR A 60 -5.13 -24.48 10.67
C THR A 60 -5.10 -23.17 9.88
N LEU A 61 -4.36 -22.17 10.38
CA LEU A 61 -4.15 -20.90 9.65
C LEU A 61 -3.46 -21.13 8.30
N ARG A 62 -2.47 -22.03 8.23
CA ARG A 62 -1.80 -22.39 6.96
C ARG A 62 -2.77 -23.04 5.96
N LYS A 63 -3.67 -23.91 6.41
CA LYS A 63 -4.71 -24.50 5.54
C LYS A 63 -5.62 -23.42 4.93
N PHE A 64 -6.02 -22.41 5.71
CA PHE A 64 -6.80 -21.29 5.19
C PHE A 64 -6.01 -20.41 4.21
N ALA A 65 -4.74 -20.15 4.50
CA ALA A 65 -3.87 -19.37 3.63
C ALA A 65 -3.55 -20.05 2.29
N LEU A 66 -3.43 -21.39 2.26
CA LEU A 66 -3.11 -22.17 1.07
C LEU A 66 -4.34 -22.58 0.24
N SER A 67 -5.54 -22.57 0.83
CA SER A 67 -6.76 -22.88 0.10
C SER A 67 -7.14 -21.76 -0.87
N GLU A 68 -7.98 -22.08 -1.86
CA GLU A 68 -8.40 -21.17 -2.92
C GLU A 68 -8.87 -19.80 -2.36
N GLY A 69 -8.40 -18.72 -2.98
CA GLY A 69 -8.66 -17.34 -2.54
C GLY A 69 -7.86 -16.89 -1.30
N GLY A 70 -7.05 -17.78 -0.70
CA GLY A 70 -6.14 -17.46 0.41
C GLY A 70 -6.82 -16.79 1.60
N LEU A 71 -6.15 -15.78 2.17
CA LEU A 71 -6.73 -14.90 3.19
C LEU A 71 -7.48 -13.78 2.46
N VAL A 72 -8.79 -13.95 2.35
CA VAL A 72 -9.70 -13.26 1.43
C VAL A 72 -9.53 -11.73 1.35
N CYS A 73 -9.45 -11.04 2.49
CA CYS A 73 -9.37 -9.58 2.58
C CYS A 73 -8.23 -9.10 3.49
N ASP A 74 -7.88 -7.82 3.39
CA ASP A 74 -6.79 -7.21 4.18
C ASP A 74 -7.03 -7.26 5.68
N GLU A 75 -8.28 -7.14 6.14
CA GLU A 75 -8.61 -7.21 7.55
C GLU A 75 -8.24 -8.57 8.17
N LEU A 76 -8.50 -9.66 7.45
CA LEU A 76 -8.06 -10.99 7.88
C LEU A 76 -6.54 -11.12 7.81
N ARG A 77 -5.89 -10.56 6.79
CA ARG A 77 -4.41 -10.58 6.65
C ARG A 77 -3.75 -9.87 7.82
N ARG A 78 -4.23 -8.68 8.21
CA ARG A 78 -3.73 -7.93 9.37
C ARG A 78 -3.75 -8.75 10.66
N ARG A 79 -4.77 -9.59 10.87
CA ARG A 79 -4.90 -10.44 12.07
C ARG A 79 -4.11 -11.75 11.98
N ILE A 80 -4.03 -12.34 10.79
CA ILE A 80 -3.50 -13.71 10.59
C ILE A 80 -2.01 -13.72 10.25
N TRP A 81 -1.50 -12.75 9.49
CA TRP A 81 -0.07 -12.72 9.11
C TRP A 81 0.88 -12.66 10.29
N PRO A 82 0.68 -11.81 11.32
CA PRO A 82 1.55 -11.81 12.50
C PRO A 82 1.59 -13.20 13.15
N ARG A 83 0.42 -13.85 13.27
CA ARG A 83 0.30 -15.19 13.86
C ARG A 83 0.95 -16.29 13.03
N LEU A 84 0.90 -16.18 11.70
CA LEU A 84 1.59 -17.11 10.80
C LEU A 84 3.12 -17.01 10.92
N LEU A 85 3.61 -15.82 11.26
CA LEU A 85 5.03 -15.53 11.51
C LEU A 85 5.43 -15.71 12.98
N SER A 86 4.50 -16.17 13.85
CA SER A 86 4.70 -16.28 15.29
C SER A 86 5.12 -14.96 15.96
N LEU A 87 4.62 -13.83 15.45
CA LEU A 87 4.85 -12.49 15.99
C LEU A 87 3.67 -12.06 16.88
N ASP A 88 3.98 -11.44 18.01
CA ASP A 88 2.99 -10.75 18.84
C ASP A 88 2.80 -9.32 18.31
N PRO A 89 1.57 -8.91 17.93
CA PRO A 89 1.29 -7.52 17.57
C PRO A 89 1.62 -6.51 18.68
N GLY A 90 1.73 -6.96 19.94
CA GLY A 90 2.08 -6.11 21.08
C GLY A 90 3.55 -5.70 21.14
N ASP A 91 4.45 -6.40 20.45
CA ASP A 91 5.90 -6.19 20.52
C ASP A 91 6.44 -5.20 19.48
N ALA A 92 5.57 -4.39 18.86
CA ALA A 92 5.99 -3.44 17.84
C ALA A 92 6.76 -2.26 18.46
N GLU A 93 8.04 -2.11 18.09
CA GLU A 93 8.85 -0.93 18.46
C GLU A 93 8.22 0.38 17.93
N PRO A 94 8.48 1.53 18.57
CA PRO A 94 8.04 2.80 18.02
C PRO A 94 8.77 3.11 16.68
N PRO A 95 8.14 3.83 15.74
CA PRO A 95 8.84 4.33 14.56
C PRO A 95 10.03 5.22 14.96
N PRO A 96 11.15 5.18 14.21
CA PRO A 96 12.27 6.09 14.43
C PRO A 96 11.85 7.54 14.23
N ASP A 97 12.52 8.47 14.91
CA ASP A 97 12.26 9.88 14.74
C ASP A 97 12.74 10.39 13.38
N HIS A 98 12.09 11.44 12.88
CA HIS A 98 12.37 11.98 11.55
C HIS A 98 13.81 12.51 11.40
N ALA A 99 14.41 13.01 12.48
CA ALA A 99 15.78 13.54 12.42
C ALA A 99 16.80 12.40 12.27
N SER A 100 16.64 11.32 13.03
CA SER A 100 17.46 10.10 12.90
C SER A 100 17.32 9.45 11.51
N LEU A 101 16.11 9.43 10.95
CA LEU A 101 15.87 8.92 9.60
C LEU A 101 16.63 9.70 8.53
N LEU A 102 16.60 11.04 8.58
CA LEU A 102 17.32 11.88 7.62
C LEU A 102 18.84 11.77 7.78
N ALA A 103 19.32 11.52 8.99
CA ALA A 103 20.74 11.31 9.27
C ALA A 103 21.25 9.92 8.88
N HIS A 104 20.35 8.98 8.53
CA HIS A 104 20.73 7.61 8.17
C HIS A 104 21.57 7.61 6.88
N PRO A 105 22.76 6.97 6.84
CA PRO A 105 23.65 7.00 5.67
C PRO A 105 22.98 6.51 4.37
N GLU A 106 22.12 5.51 4.50
CA GLU A 106 21.37 4.87 3.42
C GLU A 106 20.07 5.61 3.05
N TYR A 107 19.69 6.69 3.74
CA TYR A 107 18.42 7.39 3.51
C TYR A 107 18.20 7.74 2.03
N GLN A 108 19.19 8.36 1.40
CA GLN A 108 19.11 8.75 0.00
C GLN A 108 18.96 7.54 -0.93
N GLN A 109 19.61 6.42 -0.61
CA GLN A 109 19.50 5.19 -1.39
C GLN A 109 18.09 4.60 -1.28
N VAL A 110 17.52 4.55 -0.08
CA VAL A 110 16.16 4.05 0.15
C VAL A 110 15.13 4.92 -0.57
N VAL A 111 15.25 6.24 -0.52
CA VAL A 111 14.36 7.16 -1.25
C VAL A 111 14.37 6.88 -2.76
N LEU A 112 15.56 6.65 -3.35
CA LEU A 112 15.67 6.29 -4.76
C LEU A 112 14.98 4.95 -5.08
N ASP A 113 15.12 3.95 -4.21
CA ASP A 113 14.51 2.63 -4.37
C ASP A 113 12.98 2.68 -4.26
N VAL A 114 12.49 3.43 -3.27
CA VAL A 114 11.05 3.65 -3.05
C VAL A 114 10.42 4.44 -4.20
N ASN A 115 11.11 5.43 -4.76
CA ASN A 115 10.64 6.15 -5.94
C ASN A 115 10.49 5.26 -7.17
N ARG A 116 11.36 4.27 -7.34
CA ARG A 116 11.25 3.26 -8.41
C ARG A 116 10.06 2.31 -8.20
N SER A 117 9.56 2.17 -6.97
CA SER A 117 8.42 1.31 -6.64
C SER A 117 7.05 1.89 -7.01
N LEU A 118 6.97 3.16 -7.42
CA LEU A 118 5.71 3.86 -7.77
C LEU A 118 4.80 3.11 -8.74
N LYS A 119 5.40 2.37 -9.69
CA LYS A 119 4.65 1.58 -10.67
C LYS A 119 3.91 0.38 -10.06
N ARG A 120 4.23 -0.01 -8.81
CA ARG A 120 3.57 -1.10 -8.09
C ARG A 120 2.28 -0.66 -7.41
N PHE A 121 2.09 0.66 -7.20
CA PHE A 121 0.84 1.17 -6.68
C PHE A 121 -0.22 1.17 -7.79
N PRO A 122 -1.44 0.69 -7.50
CA PRO A 122 -2.54 0.73 -8.45
C PRO A 122 -2.80 2.14 -9.01
N PRO A 123 -3.16 2.27 -10.31
CA PRO A 123 -3.34 3.57 -10.96
C PRO A 123 -4.55 4.35 -10.43
N GLY A 124 -5.50 3.68 -9.78
CA GLY A 124 -6.69 4.29 -9.16
C GLY A 124 -6.45 4.95 -7.80
N ILE A 125 -5.21 5.02 -7.32
CA ILE A 125 -4.90 5.70 -6.05
C ILE A 125 -4.45 7.14 -6.33
N PRO A 126 -5.04 8.16 -5.66
CA PRO A 126 -4.62 9.55 -5.79
C PRO A 126 -3.11 9.73 -5.57
N TYR A 127 -2.49 10.61 -6.35
CA TYR A 127 -1.04 10.84 -6.27
C TYR A 127 -0.56 11.20 -4.85
N SER A 128 -1.29 12.08 -4.15
CA SER A 128 -1.00 12.45 -2.77
C SER A 128 -0.97 11.25 -1.80
N ARG A 129 -1.93 10.32 -1.94
CA ARG A 129 -1.97 9.09 -1.13
C ARG A 129 -0.80 8.17 -1.48
N ARG A 130 -0.38 8.10 -2.74
CA ARG A 130 0.81 7.34 -3.14
C ARG A 130 2.08 7.91 -2.52
N VAL A 131 2.28 9.23 -2.54
CA VAL A 131 3.43 9.89 -1.90
C VAL A 131 3.45 9.59 -0.39
N ALA A 132 2.31 9.72 0.30
CA ALA A 132 2.26 9.40 1.73
C ALA A 132 2.62 7.92 2.04
N LEU A 133 2.20 6.98 1.19
CA LEU A 133 2.57 5.56 1.32
C LEU A 133 4.07 5.32 1.05
N GLN A 134 4.70 6.12 0.18
CA GLN A 134 6.14 6.06 -0.04
C GLN A 134 6.94 6.56 1.17
N ASP A 135 6.48 7.64 1.80
CA ASP A 135 7.11 8.15 3.01
C ASP A 135 7.04 7.09 4.12
N GLN A 136 5.88 6.45 4.30
CA GLN A 136 5.70 5.34 5.23
C GLN A 136 6.60 4.15 4.91
N LEU A 137 6.77 3.79 3.64
CA LEU A 137 7.66 2.70 3.22
C LEU A 137 9.12 3.01 3.52
N THR A 138 9.55 4.26 3.29
CA THR A 138 10.91 4.71 3.59
C THR A 138 11.21 4.59 5.09
N ILE A 139 10.27 5.03 5.93
CA ILE A 139 10.35 4.89 7.40
C ILE A 139 10.45 3.41 7.80
N LEU A 140 9.67 2.54 7.18
CA LEU A 140 9.65 1.11 7.50
C LEU A 140 10.94 0.37 7.10
N ILE A 141 11.60 0.79 6.02
CA ILE A 141 12.86 0.19 5.55
C ILE A 141 14.05 0.63 6.41
N LEU A 142 14.08 1.90 6.82
CA LEU A 142 15.15 2.50 7.63
C LEU A 142 14.94 2.31 9.14
N ARG A 143 13.97 1.47 9.50
CA ARG A 143 13.63 1.13 10.87
C ARG A 143 14.63 0.16 11.45
#